data_AF-A0A3C1WI51-F1
#
_entry.id   AF-A0A3C1WI51-F1
#
_cell.length_a   1.000
_cell.length_b   1.000
_cell.length_c   1.000
_cell.angle_alpha   90.00
_cell.angle_beta   90.00
_cell.angle_gamma   90.00
#
_symmetry.space_group_name_H-M   'P 1'
#
loop_
_entity.id
_entity.type
_entity.pdbx_description
1 polymer ?
#
loop_
_entity_poly.entity_id
_entity_poly.type
_entity_poly.pdbx_seq_one_letter_code
_entity_poly.pdbx_strand_id
1 'polypeptide(L)'
;MKTDSLQNAMNSAMKRKQALFVETEALRLLNAEASNTPRLVFELYGKHGVLYDYGTGDESELRKTAGKWLVEFGWESITLLDRSFAGNDERKDSAVVAGTAPETLVVREGPLQFRVEPQHPRNVGLFLDTRELRRWLRESSNGAKVLNLFSYTCSLGLAALSGGAEEVVNVDVSQRYLDWGRENLKLNGLSEDKCRFKNMDSERYLDWAAKKKLSFDRIILDPPVFSRFDGKVFR
;
A
#
# COMPACT_ATOMS: atom_id res chain seq x y z
N MET A 1 5.24 18.61 19.16
CA MET A 1 3.77 18.56 19.37
C MET A 1 3.53 17.91 20.72
N LYS A 2 2.63 18.42 21.56
CA LYS A 2 2.38 17.82 22.89
C LYS A 2 1.65 16.47 22.74
N THR A 3 1.99 15.49 23.59
CA THR A 3 1.40 14.14 23.60
C THR A 3 -0.13 14.16 23.62
N ASP A 4 -0.74 15.06 24.41
CA ASP A 4 -2.19 15.16 24.53
C ASP A 4 -2.89 15.50 23.21
N SER A 5 -2.23 16.27 22.33
CA SER A 5 -2.74 16.60 21.00
C SER A 5 -2.76 15.38 20.08
N LEU A 6 -1.72 14.55 20.13
CA LEU A 6 -1.64 13.31 19.34
C LEU A 6 -2.66 12.28 19.83
N GLN A 7 -2.81 12.14 21.15
CA GLN A 7 -3.80 11.23 21.73
C GLN A 7 -5.22 11.61 21.32
N ASN A 8 -5.58 12.90 21.40
CA ASN A 8 -6.89 13.39 21.00
C ASN A 8 -7.16 13.15 19.51
N ALA A 9 -6.16 13.36 18.65
CA ALA A 9 -6.28 13.08 17.21
C ALA A 9 -6.52 11.59 16.94
N MET A 10 -5.78 10.70 17.63
CA MET A 10 -5.95 9.25 17.50
C MET A 10 -7.33 8.78 17.98
N ASN A 11 -7.76 9.22 19.16
CA ASN A 11 -9.09 8.87 19.70
C ASN A 11 -10.22 9.35 18.77
N SER A 12 -10.10 10.55 18.21
CA SER A 12 -11.04 11.07 17.21
C SER A 12 -11.03 10.24 15.92
N ALA A 13 -9.85 9.81 15.44
CA ALA A 13 -9.73 8.94 14.28
C ALA A 13 -10.37 7.57 14.50
N MET A 14 -10.08 6.92 15.64
CA MET A 14 -10.64 5.62 16.02
C MET A 14 -12.17 5.69 16.08
N LYS A 15 -12.72 6.74 16.72
CA LYS A 15 -14.18 6.94 16.78
C LYS A 15 -14.80 7.13 15.40
N ARG A 16 -14.23 7.99 14.55
CA ARG A 16 -14.76 8.24 13.19
C ARG A 16 -14.72 7.01 12.29
N LYS A 17 -13.73 6.14 12.47
CA LYS A 17 -13.46 4.99 11.59
C LYS A 17 -13.92 3.66 12.18
N GLN A 18 -14.59 3.67 13.34
CA GLN A 18 -15.02 2.47 14.05
C GLN A 18 -15.80 1.50 13.15
N ALA A 19 -16.72 2.02 12.33
CA ALA A 19 -17.51 1.20 11.41
C ALA A 19 -16.68 0.57 10.28
N LEU A 20 -15.52 1.12 9.91
CA LEU A 20 -14.69 0.56 8.83
C LEU A 20 -13.92 -0.69 9.25
N PHE A 21 -13.72 -0.90 10.56
CA PHE A 21 -13.03 -2.09 11.07
C PHE A 21 -13.77 -3.40 10.78
N VAL A 22 -15.09 -3.35 10.53
CA VAL A 22 -15.83 -4.55 10.08
C VAL A 22 -15.54 -4.85 8.61
N GLU A 23 -15.19 -3.85 7.80
CA GLU A 23 -14.93 -4.01 6.37
C GLU A 23 -13.47 -4.31 6.05
N THR A 24 -12.53 -3.79 6.85
CA THR A 24 -11.10 -3.92 6.56
C THR A 24 -10.24 -3.87 7.81
N GLU A 25 -9.09 -4.54 7.73
CA GLU A 25 -8.02 -4.53 8.71
C GLU A 25 -6.91 -3.53 8.37
N ALA A 26 -7.00 -2.84 7.23
CA ALA A 26 -5.99 -1.89 6.77
C ALA A 26 -6.58 -0.48 6.74
N LEU A 27 -6.16 0.44 7.60
CA LEU A 27 -6.78 1.77 7.71
C LEU A 27 -5.76 2.87 7.99
N ARG A 28 -5.85 3.97 7.24
CA ARG A 28 -5.19 5.21 7.62
C ARG A 28 -5.97 5.87 8.74
N LEU A 29 -5.38 6.02 9.92
CA LEU A 29 -5.99 6.66 11.09
C LEU A 29 -5.65 8.15 11.16
N LEU A 30 -4.37 8.50 10.98
CA LEU A 30 -3.90 9.90 10.92
C LEU A 30 -3.43 10.25 9.51
N ASN A 31 -3.77 11.44 9.02
CA ASN A 31 -3.45 11.92 7.69
C ASN A 31 -2.95 13.37 7.74
N ALA A 32 -1.80 13.57 8.38
CA ALA A 32 -1.10 14.84 8.50
C ALA A 32 -2.00 15.99 8.98
N GLU A 33 -2.00 17.13 8.29
CA GLU A 33 -2.78 18.32 8.62
C GLU A 33 -4.28 18.02 8.73
N ALA A 34 -4.82 17.10 7.91
CA ALA A 34 -6.23 16.73 7.95
C ALA A 34 -6.65 16.01 9.26
N SER A 35 -5.68 15.59 10.07
CA SER A 35 -5.90 15.01 11.40
C SER A 35 -5.42 15.90 12.55
N ASN A 36 -5.07 17.17 12.28
CA ASN A 36 -4.42 18.07 13.24
C ASN A 36 -3.11 17.49 13.80
N THR A 37 -2.43 16.66 13.01
CA THR A 37 -1.11 16.11 13.33
C THR A 37 -0.16 16.45 12.18
N PRO A 38 0.20 17.73 12.01
CA PRO A 38 1.06 18.16 10.90
C PRO A 38 2.27 17.24 10.77
N ARG A 39 2.60 16.85 9.55
CA ARG A 39 3.70 15.92 9.19
C ARG A 39 3.51 14.42 9.51
N LEU A 40 2.51 14.00 10.29
CA LEU A 40 2.38 12.60 10.71
C LEU A 40 1.24 11.89 9.99
N VAL A 41 1.57 10.75 9.39
CA VAL A 41 0.58 9.80 8.85
C VAL A 41 0.66 8.52 9.65
N PHE A 42 -0.47 7.97 10.07
CA PHE A 42 -0.52 6.68 10.76
C PHE A 42 -1.45 5.74 10.02
N GLU A 43 -0.94 4.58 9.66
CA GLU A 43 -1.68 3.50 9.03
C GLU A 43 -1.64 2.26 9.90
N LEU A 44 -2.77 1.59 10.05
CA LEU A 44 -2.91 0.35 10.79
C LEU A 44 -3.11 -0.80 9.80
N TYR A 45 -2.38 -1.89 10.01
CA TYR A 45 -2.46 -3.12 9.23
C TYR A 45 -2.67 -4.29 10.20
N GLY A 46 -3.91 -4.76 10.32
CA GLY A 46 -4.32 -5.69 11.37
C GLY A 46 -4.13 -5.04 12.75
N LYS A 47 -3.15 -5.54 13.49
CA LYS A 47 -2.74 -4.98 14.79
C LYS A 47 -1.36 -4.31 14.76
N HIS A 48 -0.81 -4.06 13.57
CA HIS A 48 0.52 -3.47 13.40
C HIS A 48 0.41 -2.08 12.79
N GLY A 49 0.84 -1.07 13.55
CA GLY A 49 0.86 0.32 13.11
C GLY A 49 2.11 0.66 12.31
N VAL A 50 1.96 1.54 11.33
CA VAL A 50 3.03 2.17 10.56
C VAL A 50 2.85 3.68 10.68
N LEU A 51 3.77 4.32 11.38
CA LEU A 51 3.84 5.76 11.58
C LEU A 51 4.84 6.34 10.59
N TYR A 52 4.39 7.20 9.69
CA TYR A 52 5.27 7.96 8.80
C TYR A 52 5.47 9.36 9.36
N ASP A 53 6.73 9.77 9.48
CA ASP A 53 7.10 11.11 9.94
C ASP A 53 7.75 11.91 8.81
N TYR A 54 7.05 12.92 8.30
CA TYR A 54 7.54 13.80 7.22
C TYR A 54 8.30 15.02 7.75
N GLY A 55 8.48 15.15 9.07
CA GLY A 55 9.22 16.25 9.67
C GLY A 55 10.63 15.88 10.09
N THR A 56 11.44 16.88 10.36
CA THR A 56 12.73 16.73 11.05
C THR A 56 12.52 16.98 12.54
N GLY A 57 12.89 16.04 13.41
CA GLY A 57 12.82 16.25 14.86
C GLY A 57 13.18 15.02 15.69
N ASP A 58 13.21 15.22 17.01
CA ASP A 58 13.45 14.14 17.98
C ASP A 58 12.26 13.15 18.03
N GLU A 59 12.56 11.87 17.84
CA GLU A 59 11.59 10.77 17.86
C GLU A 59 11.20 10.34 19.29
N SER A 60 11.88 10.84 20.33
CA SER A 60 11.68 10.39 21.72
C SER A 60 10.22 10.49 22.18
N GLU A 61 9.54 11.58 21.83
CA GLU A 61 8.11 11.79 22.13
C GLU A 61 7.19 10.91 21.28
N LEU A 62 7.58 10.59 20.04
CA LEU A 62 6.83 9.66 19.19
C LEU A 62 6.92 8.23 19.74
N ARG A 63 8.11 7.81 20.21
CA ARG A 63 8.32 6.49 20.85
C ARG A 63 7.47 6.34 22.12
N LYS A 64 7.44 7.38 22.97
CA LYS A 64 6.57 7.40 24.17
C LYS A 64 5.10 7.31 23.79
N THR A 65 4.66 8.09 22.81
CA THR A 65 3.28 8.08 22.33
C THR A 65 2.91 6.72 21.73
N ALA A 66 3.79 6.13 20.91
CA ALA A 66 3.60 4.82 20.30
C ALA A 66 3.46 3.72 21.38
N GLY A 67 4.29 3.74 22.43
CA GLY A 67 4.15 2.81 23.54
C GLY A 67 2.80 2.90 24.26
N LYS A 68 2.26 4.11 24.44
CA LYS A 68 0.91 4.30 25.01
C LYS A 68 -0.18 3.75 24.09
N TRP A 69 -0.14 4.09 22.81
CA TRP A 69 -1.11 3.61 21.82
C TRP A 69 -1.12 2.09 21.69
N LEU A 70 0.07 1.46 21.74
CA LEU A 70 0.19 0.02 21.68
C LEU A 70 -0.63 -0.66 22.79
N VAL A 71 -0.47 -0.19 24.03
CA VAL A 71 -1.20 -0.72 25.19
C VAL A 71 -2.68 -0.38 25.14
N GLU A 72 -3.03 0.88 24.86
CA GLU A 72 -4.41 1.39 24.90
C GLU A 72 -5.31 0.73 23.83
N PHE A 73 -4.80 0.53 22.62
CA PHE A 73 -5.56 -0.01 21.50
C PHE A 73 -5.34 -1.52 21.28
N GLY A 74 -4.51 -2.16 22.11
CA GLY A 74 -4.21 -3.59 21.97
C GLY A 74 -3.51 -3.95 20.66
N TRP A 75 -2.66 -3.06 20.17
CA TRP A 75 -1.82 -3.30 19.00
C TRP A 75 -0.57 -4.11 19.40
N GLU A 76 0.05 -4.75 18.42
CA GLU A 76 1.18 -5.66 18.66
C GLU A 76 2.53 -5.02 18.31
N SER A 77 2.52 -4.05 17.39
CA SER A 77 3.70 -3.24 17.08
C SER A 77 3.35 -1.88 16.47
N ILE A 78 4.30 -0.95 16.56
CA ILE A 78 4.30 0.28 15.76
C ILE A 78 5.70 0.46 15.17
N THR A 79 5.76 0.57 13.85
CA THR A 79 6.98 0.86 13.09
C THR A 79 6.98 2.32 12.66
N LEU A 80 8.07 3.04 12.89
CA LEU A 80 8.30 4.39 12.42
C LEU A 80 9.10 4.36 11.10
N LEU A 81 8.60 5.05 10.09
CA LEU A 81 9.28 5.28 8.82
C LEU A 81 9.58 6.78 8.69
N ASP A 82 10.85 7.14 8.70
CA ASP A 82 11.30 8.51 8.47
C ASP A 82 11.11 8.90 6.99
N ARG A 83 10.37 9.98 6.77
CA ARG A 83 10.05 10.58 5.46
C ARG A 83 10.54 12.02 5.33
N SER A 84 11.37 12.50 6.25
CA SER A 84 11.92 13.86 6.23
C SER A 84 12.66 14.22 4.93
N PHE A 85 13.20 13.22 4.23
CA PHE A 85 13.84 13.37 2.91
C PHE A 85 13.10 12.64 1.79
N ALA A 86 11.76 12.61 1.82
CA ALA A 86 10.95 12.00 0.77
C ALA A 86 11.33 12.55 -0.62
N GLY A 87 12.05 11.75 -1.41
CA GLY A 87 12.55 12.15 -2.74
C GLY A 87 14.03 11.85 -2.99
N ASN A 88 14.84 11.69 -1.94
CA ASN A 88 16.24 11.24 -2.05
C ASN A 88 16.38 9.73 -1.80
N ASP A 89 17.44 9.11 -2.34
CA ASP A 89 17.80 7.70 -2.13
C ASP A 89 18.43 7.44 -0.74
N GLU A 90 18.79 8.49 0.00
CA GLU A 90 19.38 8.42 1.35
C GLU A 90 18.33 8.28 2.47
N ARG A 91 17.23 7.57 2.22
CA ARG A 91 16.16 7.42 3.23
C ARG A 91 16.66 6.56 4.39
N LYS A 92 16.52 7.08 5.61
CA LYS A 92 16.81 6.33 6.83
C LYS A 92 15.91 5.11 6.98
N ASP A 93 16.45 4.13 7.69
CA ASP A 93 15.82 2.84 8.00
C ASP A 93 14.47 2.99 8.71
N SER A 94 13.59 2.03 8.49
CA SER A 94 12.43 1.81 9.34
C SER A 94 12.88 1.34 10.73
N ALA A 95 12.23 1.81 11.80
CA ALA A 95 12.49 1.35 13.15
C ALA A 95 11.22 0.90 13.85
N VAL A 96 11.22 -0.29 14.46
CA VAL A 96 10.15 -0.66 15.39
C VAL A 96 10.30 0.20 16.65
N VAL A 97 9.31 1.05 16.91
CA VAL A 97 9.34 2.01 18.03
C VAL A 97 8.54 1.55 19.24
N ALA A 98 7.67 0.56 19.06
CA ALA A 98 6.94 -0.12 20.12
C ALA A 98 6.58 -1.55 19.71
N GLY A 99 6.68 -2.50 20.64
CA GLY A 99 6.27 -3.90 20.44
C GLY A 99 7.20 -4.70 19.52
N THR A 100 6.64 -5.73 18.87
CA THR A 100 7.38 -6.66 18.00
C THR A 100 6.66 -6.78 16.66
N ALA A 101 7.24 -6.23 15.61
CA ALA A 101 6.66 -6.28 14.27
C ALA A 101 7.06 -7.58 13.55
N PRO A 102 6.14 -8.25 12.85
CA PRO A 102 6.51 -9.35 11.95
C PRO A 102 7.23 -8.80 10.72
N GLU A 103 7.96 -9.66 10.00
CA GLU A 103 8.52 -9.31 8.69
C GLU A 103 7.39 -9.10 7.67
N THR A 104 6.41 -10.01 7.68
CA THR A 104 5.25 -10.01 6.79
C THR A 104 3.98 -10.32 7.57
N LEU A 105 2.86 -9.74 7.18
CA LEU A 105 1.53 -10.20 7.59
C LEU A 105 0.54 -10.12 6.43
N VAL A 106 -0.64 -10.73 6.62
CA VAL A 106 -1.78 -10.63 5.70
C VAL A 106 -2.86 -9.76 6.35
N VAL A 107 -3.40 -8.82 5.58
CA VAL A 107 -4.53 -7.98 5.99
C VAL A 107 -5.71 -8.16 5.06
N ARG A 108 -6.93 -8.09 5.61
CA ARG A 108 -8.16 -8.11 4.84
C ARG A 108 -8.62 -6.71 4.43
N GLU A 109 -9.08 -6.56 3.20
CA GLU A 109 -9.83 -5.40 2.72
C GLU A 109 -11.05 -5.87 1.93
N GLY A 110 -12.23 -5.73 2.51
CA GLY A 110 -13.46 -6.30 1.96
C GLY A 110 -13.34 -7.83 1.83
N PRO A 111 -13.55 -8.39 0.62
CA PRO A 111 -13.39 -9.81 0.36
C PRO A 111 -11.94 -10.22 0.02
N LEU A 112 -11.02 -9.26 -0.08
CA LEU A 112 -9.66 -9.50 -0.54
C LEU A 112 -8.65 -9.55 0.61
N GLN A 113 -7.56 -10.28 0.38
CA GLN A 113 -6.43 -10.39 1.28
C GLN A 113 -5.15 -9.88 0.61
N PHE A 114 -4.31 -9.17 1.37
CA PHE A 114 -3.06 -8.61 0.88
C PHE A 114 -1.92 -8.87 1.86
N ARG A 115 -0.78 -9.35 1.35
CA ARG A 115 0.48 -9.40 2.08
C ARG A 115 1.05 -7.99 2.20
N VAL A 116 1.46 -7.63 3.41
CA VAL A 116 2.15 -6.37 3.72
C VAL A 116 3.42 -6.64 4.53
N GLU A 117 4.41 -5.77 4.39
CA GLU A 117 5.68 -5.77 5.13
C GLU A 117 5.77 -4.45 5.92
N PRO A 118 5.37 -4.40 7.21
CA PRO A 118 5.30 -3.16 7.99
C PRO A 118 6.65 -2.47 8.20
N GLN A 119 7.72 -3.23 8.06
CA GLN A 119 9.10 -2.77 8.19
C GLN A 119 9.75 -2.48 6.84
N HIS A 120 9.03 -2.60 5.72
CA HIS A 120 9.64 -2.33 4.42
C HIS A 120 9.96 -0.82 4.28
N PRO A 121 11.23 -0.42 4.08
CA PRO A 121 11.66 0.98 4.20
C PRO A 121 11.05 1.91 3.14
N ARG A 122 10.74 1.37 1.94
CA ARG A 122 10.07 2.15 0.87
C ARG A 122 8.56 2.21 1.00
N ASN A 123 7.84 1.10 0.77
CA ASN A 123 6.39 1.04 0.86
C ASN A 123 6.01 -0.31 1.46
N VAL A 124 4.95 -0.35 2.26
CA VAL A 124 4.61 -1.53 3.06
C VAL A 124 3.80 -2.59 2.30
N GLY A 125 3.47 -2.35 1.03
CA GLY A 125 2.88 -3.38 0.15
C GLY A 125 1.46 -3.11 -0.32
N LEU A 126 0.73 -2.20 0.32
CA LEU A 126 -0.63 -1.83 -0.05
C LEU A 126 -0.85 -0.33 0.13
N PHE A 127 -1.26 0.38 -0.93
CA PHE A 127 -1.64 1.78 -0.83
C PHE A 127 -3.12 1.88 -0.43
N LEU A 128 -3.41 2.53 0.70
CA LEU A 128 -4.76 2.56 1.29
C LEU A 128 -5.69 3.58 0.64
N ASP A 129 -5.14 4.58 -0.03
CA ASP A 129 -5.87 5.58 -0.82
C ASP A 129 -6.55 4.98 -2.06
N THR A 130 -6.00 3.89 -2.61
CA THR A 130 -6.57 3.19 -3.78
C THR A 130 -7.65 2.15 -3.44
N ARG A 131 -8.16 2.12 -2.20
CA ARG A 131 -9.24 1.21 -1.78
C ARG A 131 -10.48 1.32 -2.65
N GLU A 132 -10.98 2.54 -2.84
CA GLU A 132 -12.21 2.77 -3.61
C GLU A 132 -12.02 2.38 -5.09
N LEU A 133 -10.81 2.57 -5.62
CA LEU A 133 -10.47 2.11 -6.96
C LEU A 133 -10.46 0.57 -7.05
N ARG A 134 -9.91 -0.13 -6.04
CA ARG A 134 -9.99 -1.59 -5.96
C ARG A 134 -11.44 -2.07 -5.90
N ARG A 135 -12.28 -1.43 -5.08
CA ARG A 135 -13.72 -1.74 -4.99
C ARG A 135 -14.40 -1.59 -6.36
N TRP A 136 -14.19 -0.45 -7.02
CA TRP A 136 -14.76 -0.19 -8.34
C TRP A 136 -14.26 -1.18 -9.41
N LEU A 137 -12.97 -1.55 -9.41
CA LEU A 137 -12.42 -2.53 -10.34
C LEU A 137 -13.08 -3.90 -10.15
N ARG A 138 -13.27 -4.33 -8.91
CA ARG A 138 -13.98 -5.59 -8.60
C ARG A 138 -15.43 -5.57 -9.08
N GLU A 139 -16.10 -4.44 -9.01
CA GLU A 139 -17.52 -4.31 -9.39
C GLU A 139 -17.72 -4.10 -10.90
N SER A 140 -16.69 -3.70 -11.64
CA SER A 140 -16.82 -3.28 -13.03
C SER A 140 -15.99 -4.08 -14.03
N SER A 141 -15.16 -5.04 -13.60
CA SER A 141 -14.23 -5.76 -14.49
C SER A 141 -14.76 -7.10 -15.03
N ASN A 142 -15.99 -7.51 -14.73
CA ASN A 142 -16.52 -8.80 -15.20
C ASN A 142 -16.42 -8.95 -16.73
N GLY A 143 -15.72 -9.97 -17.20
CA GLY A 143 -15.49 -10.24 -18.62
C GLY A 143 -14.51 -9.30 -19.32
N ALA A 144 -13.90 -8.34 -18.63
CA ALA A 144 -12.98 -7.37 -19.24
C ALA A 144 -11.55 -7.91 -19.34
N LYS A 145 -10.82 -7.48 -20.37
CA LYS A 145 -9.36 -7.58 -20.47
C LYS A 145 -8.73 -6.32 -19.88
N VAL A 146 -7.95 -6.49 -18.81
CA VAL A 146 -7.41 -5.37 -18.03
C VAL A 146 -5.89 -5.33 -18.13
N LEU A 147 -5.35 -4.18 -18.48
CA LEU A 147 -3.92 -3.88 -18.40
C LEU A 147 -3.65 -3.02 -17.16
N ASN A 148 -2.76 -3.48 -16.28
CA ASN A 148 -2.32 -2.76 -15.09
C ASN A 148 -0.84 -2.39 -15.22
N LEU A 149 -0.56 -1.12 -15.53
CA LEU A 149 0.79 -0.58 -15.68
C LEU A 149 1.29 0.01 -14.36
N PHE A 150 2.60 -0.05 -14.12
CA PHE A 150 3.20 0.33 -12.82
C PHE A 150 2.58 -0.45 -11.67
N SER A 151 2.36 -1.74 -11.91
CA SER A 151 1.44 -2.56 -11.13
C SER A 151 1.85 -2.78 -9.67
N TYR A 152 3.11 -2.50 -9.29
CA TYR A 152 3.64 -2.68 -7.94
C TYR A 152 3.32 -4.11 -7.43
N THR A 153 2.69 -4.26 -6.27
CA THR A 153 2.26 -5.55 -5.70
C THR A 153 0.96 -6.08 -6.31
N CYS A 154 0.59 -5.56 -7.48
CA CYS A 154 -0.52 -5.97 -8.34
C CYS A 154 -1.91 -5.82 -7.71
N SER A 155 -2.07 -4.99 -6.67
CA SER A 155 -3.33 -4.91 -5.91
C SER A 155 -4.55 -4.49 -6.74
N LEU A 156 -4.36 -3.60 -7.72
CA LEU A 156 -5.43 -3.15 -8.62
C LEU A 156 -5.81 -4.24 -9.64
N GLY A 157 -4.83 -4.86 -10.28
CA GLY A 157 -5.05 -5.99 -11.18
C GLY A 157 -5.70 -7.19 -10.48
N LEU A 158 -5.29 -7.49 -9.25
CA LEU A 158 -5.92 -8.51 -8.42
C LEU A 158 -7.40 -8.19 -8.15
N ALA A 159 -7.72 -6.94 -7.81
CA ALA A 159 -9.10 -6.53 -7.58
C ALA A 159 -9.96 -6.69 -8.85
N ALA A 160 -9.44 -6.30 -10.02
CA ALA A 160 -10.11 -6.53 -11.30
C ALA A 160 -10.34 -8.02 -11.57
N LEU A 161 -9.34 -8.87 -11.34
CA LEU A 161 -9.45 -10.31 -11.53
C LEU A 161 -10.46 -10.96 -10.59
N SER A 162 -10.47 -10.55 -9.32
CA SER A 162 -11.47 -10.97 -8.33
C SER A 162 -12.91 -10.56 -8.71
N GLY A 163 -13.03 -9.51 -9.53
CA GLY A 163 -14.29 -9.03 -10.11
C GLY A 163 -14.75 -9.77 -11.36
N GLY A 164 -14.04 -10.83 -11.75
CA GLY A 164 -14.39 -11.64 -12.91
C GLY A 164 -13.78 -11.19 -14.23
N ALA A 165 -12.68 -10.41 -14.22
CA ALA A 165 -11.94 -10.10 -15.44
C ALA A 165 -11.59 -11.37 -16.23
N GLU A 166 -11.72 -11.30 -17.56
CA GLU A 166 -11.35 -12.40 -18.46
C GLU A 166 -9.83 -12.62 -18.43
N GLU A 167 -9.09 -11.51 -18.44
CA GLU A 167 -7.63 -11.49 -18.43
C GLU A 167 -7.15 -10.23 -17.69
N VAL A 168 -6.11 -10.37 -16.89
CA VAL A 168 -5.37 -9.25 -16.30
C VAL A 168 -3.90 -9.36 -16.67
N VAL A 169 -3.29 -8.28 -17.13
CA VAL A 169 -1.84 -8.19 -17.35
C VAL A 169 -1.26 -7.14 -16.42
N ASN A 170 -0.44 -7.56 -15.47
CA ASN A 170 0.33 -6.70 -14.58
C ASN A 170 1.71 -6.46 -15.17
N VAL A 171 2.10 -5.19 -15.29
CA VAL A 171 3.40 -4.76 -15.83
C VAL A 171 4.11 -3.94 -14.76
N ASP A 172 5.34 -4.33 -14.43
CA ASP A 172 6.20 -3.57 -13.51
C ASP A 172 7.67 -3.85 -13.81
N VAL A 173 8.55 -2.90 -13.52
CA VAL A 173 10.00 -3.07 -13.68
C VAL A 173 10.63 -3.94 -12.59
N SER A 174 9.95 -4.11 -11.45
CA SER A 174 10.42 -4.89 -10.30
C SER A 174 9.89 -6.32 -10.32
N GLN A 175 10.77 -7.29 -10.58
CA GLN A 175 10.40 -8.71 -10.50
C GLN A 175 9.94 -9.08 -9.08
N ARG A 176 10.59 -8.50 -8.05
CA ARG A 176 10.21 -8.68 -6.64
C ARG A 176 8.76 -8.27 -6.38
N TYR A 177 8.29 -7.16 -6.95
CA TYR A 177 6.91 -6.70 -6.74
C TYR A 177 5.90 -7.54 -7.53
N LEU A 178 6.25 -8.02 -8.72
CA LEU A 178 5.43 -8.98 -9.46
C LEU A 178 5.32 -10.33 -8.73
N ASP A 179 6.38 -10.80 -8.08
CA ASP A 179 6.35 -12.03 -7.27
C ASP A 179 5.49 -11.85 -6.02
N TRP A 180 5.57 -10.68 -5.36
CA TRP A 180 4.62 -10.31 -4.31
C TRP A 180 3.18 -10.27 -4.83
N GLY A 181 2.94 -9.78 -6.04
CA GLY A 181 1.64 -9.83 -6.70
C GLY A 181 1.12 -11.26 -6.92
N ARG A 182 1.99 -12.22 -7.25
CA ARG A 182 1.62 -13.64 -7.33
C ARG A 182 1.27 -14.23 -5.96
N GLU A 183 1.99 -13.85 -4.91
CA GLU A 183 1.62 -14.25 -3.55
C GLU A 183 0.24 -13.71 -3.16
N ASN A 184 -0.04 -12.44 -3.45
CA ASN A 184 -1.36 -11.86 -3.25
C ASN A 184 -2.44 -12.62 -4.04
N LEU A 185 -2.17 -12.99 -5.29
CA LEU A 185 -3.09 -13.78 -6.10
C LEU A 185 -3.44 -15.13 -5.43
N LYS A 186 -2.41 -15.84 -4.94
CA LYS A 186 -2.55 -17.12 -4.23
C LYS A 186 -3.34 -16.98 -2.94
N LEU A 187 -3.10 -15.92 -2.16
CA LEU A 187 -3.87 -15.63 -0.94
C LEU A 187 -5.38 -15.53 -1.20
N ASN A 188 -5.78 -15.10 -2.40
CA ASN A 188 -7.19 -14.93 -2.77
C ASN A 188 -7.75 -16.12 -3.56
N GLY A 189 -7.00 -17.22 -3.72
CA GLY A 189 -7.43 -18.40 -4.46
C GLY A 189 -7.71 -18.13 -5.95
N LEU A 190 -7.10 -17.09 -6.52
CA LEU A 190 -7.30 -16.70 -7.92
C LEU A 190 -6.33 -17.46 -8.83
N SER A 191 -6.80 -17.85 -10.01
CA SER A 191 -5.99 -18.60 -10.99
C SER A 191 -4.94 -17.70 -11.68
N GLU A 192 -3.72 -18.22 -11.81
CA GLU A 192 -2.66 -17.61 -12.62
C GLU A 192 -2.96 -17.69 -14.13
N ASP A 193 -3.87 -18.56 -14.59
CA ASP A 193 -4.17 -18.74 -16.03
C ASP A 193 -4.73 -17.48 -16.69
N LYS A 194 -5.44 -16.66 -15.90
CA LYS A 194 -6.05 -15.39 -16.32
C LYS A 194 -5.23 -14.17 -15.90
N CYS A 195 -4.06 -14.37 -15.29
CA CYS A 195 -3.24 -13.29 -14.74
C CYS A 195 -1.80 -13.38 -15.25
N ARG A 196 -1.39 -12.43 -16.08
CA ARG A 196 -0.02 -12.35 -16.58
C ARG A 196 0.79 -11.33 -15.80
N PHE A 197 2.06 -11.63 -15.59
CA PHE A 197 3.04 -10.75 -14.96
C PHE A 197 4.15 -10.48 -15.96
N LYS A 198 4.44 -9.20 -16.21
CA LYS A 198 5.40 -8.75 -17.22
C LYS A 198 6.44 -7.86 -16.55
N ASN A 199 7.63 -8.42 -16.36
CA ASN A 199 8.77 -7.65 -15.90
C ASN A 199 9.32 -6.80 -17.06
N MET A 200 8.76 -5.62 -17.23
CA MET A 200 9.11 -4.71 -18.31
C MET A 200 8.73 -3.28 -17.93
N ASP A 201 9.47 -2.33 -18.49
CA ASP A 201 9.08 -0.93 -18.48
C ASP A 201 7.72 -0.73 -19.15
N SER A 202 6.85 0.09 -18.54
CA SER A 202 5.46 0.29 -18.99
C SER A 202 5.36 0.86 -20.40
N GLU A 203 6.24 1.81 -20.78
CA GLU A 203 6.26 2.37 -22.13
C GLU A 203 6.72 1.31 -23.16
N ARG A 204 7.78 0.57 -22.83
CA ARG A 204 8.23 -0.56 -23.67
C ARG A 204 7.13 -1.62 -23.82
N TYR A 205 6.34 -1.86 -22.78
CA TYR A 205 5.20 -2.78 -22.85
C TYR A 205 4.13 -2.28 -23.82
N LEU A 206 3.76 -1.00 -23.75
CA LEU A 206 2.79 -0.41 -24.66
C LEU A 206 3.23 -0.52 -26.12
N ASP A 207 4.49 -0.22 -26.43
CA ASP A 207 5.07 -0.39 -27.78
C ASP A 207 5.00 -1.84 -28.26
N TRP A 208 5.36 -2.79 -27.40
CA TRP A 208 5.31 -4.21 -27.70
C TRP A 208 3.87 -4.70 -27.92
N ALA A 209 2.94 -4.30 -27.05
CA ALA A 209 1.54 -4.67 -27.12
C ALA A 209 0.88 -4.12 -28.39
N ALA A 210 1.19 -2.87 -28.77
CA ALA A 210 0.73 -2.26 -30.01
C ALA A 210 1.23 -3.02 -31.26
N LYS A 211 2.51 -3.40 -31.31
CA LYS A 211 3.07 -4.23 -32.40
C LYS A 211 2.41 -5.60 -32.47
N LYS A 212 2.03 -6.17 -31.32
CA LYS A 212 1.29 -7.43 -31.22
C LYS A 212 -0.21 -7.28 -31.44
N LYS A 213 -0.71 -6.06 -31.68
CA LYS A 213 -2.13 -5.72 -31.87
C LYS A 213 -3.00 -6.22 -30.70
N LEU A 214 -2.46 -6.16 -29.48
CA LEU A 214 -3.23 -6.46 -28.28
C LEU A 214 -4.15 -5.29 -27.95
N SER A 215 -5.34 -5.60 -27.45
CA SER A 215 -6.35 -4.62 -27.03
C SER A 215 -6.86 -4.97 -25.64
N PHE A 216 -7.19 -3.94 -24.86
CA PHE A 216 -7.68 -4.06 -23.50
C PHE A 216 -8.94 -3.20 -23.35
N ASP A 217 -9.91 -3.68 -22.59
CA ASP A 217 -11.14 -2.93 -22.28
C ASP A 217 -10.89 -1.88 -21.20
N ARG A 218 -9.90 -2.14 -20.32
CA ARG A 218 -9.51 -1.24 -19.23
C ARG A 218 -7.99 -1.15 -19.15
N ILE A 219 -7.48 0.06 -19.00
CA ILE A 219 -6.06 0.33 -18.76
C ILE A 219 -5.95 1.15 -17.48
N ILE A 220 -5.21 0.61 -16.51
CA ILE A 220 -4.84 1.27 -15.27
C ILE A 220 -3.42 1.81 -15.48
N LEU A 221 -3.25 3.11 -15.23
CA LEU A 221 -1.99 3.82 -15.36
C LEU A 221 -1.74 4.59 -14.06
N ASP A 222 -0.91 4.04 -13.18
CA ASP A 222 -0.59 4.62 -11.86
C ASP A 222 0.93 4.83 -11.70
N PRO A 223 1.53 5.74 -12.49
CA PRO A 223 2.96 5.94 -12.45
C PRO A 223 3.41 6.61 -11.15
N PRO A 224 4.64 6.32 -10.68
CA PRO A 224 5.21 7.05 -9.55
C PRO A 224 5.53 8.49 -9.94
N VAL A 225 5.42 9.42 -8.99
CA VAL A 225 5.85 10.84 -9.16
C VAL A 225 7.32 10.94 -9.60
N PHE A 226 8.15 9.99 -9.15
CA PHE A 226 9.52 9.85 -9.58
C PHE A 226 9.95 8.40 -9.50
N SER A 227 10.60 7.90 -10.55
CA SER A 227 11.33 6.64 -10.49
C SER A 227 12.57 6.66 -11.38
N ARG A 228 13.54 5.83 -11.02
CA ARG A 228 14.74 5.57 -11.82
C ARG A 228 14.80 4.09 -12.16
N PHE A 229 14.94 3.79 -13.44
CA PHE A 229 15.15 2.42 -13.92
C PHE A 229 16.02 2.45 -15.16
N ASP A 230 17.08 1.64 -15.20
CA ASP A 230 17.97 1.49 -16.36
C ASP A 230 18.51 2.84 -16.91
N GLY A 231 18.94 3.74 -16.00
CA GLY A 231 19.42 5.07 -16.35
C GLY A 231 18.35 6.06 -16.84
N LYS A 232 17.11 5.62 -17.02
CA LYS A 232 15.97 6.47 -17.32
C LYS A 232 15.34 7.01 -16.04
N VAL A 233 14.84 8.23 -16.13
CA VAL A 233 14.08 8.88 -15.08
C VAL A 233 12.65 9.04 -15.57
N PHE A 234 11.69 8.48 -14.85
CA PHE A 234 10.27 8.80 -15.03
C PHE A 234 9.92 10.01 -14.15
N ARG A 235 9.31 11.04 -14.73
CA ARG A 235 8.85 12.29 -14.09
C ARG A 235 7.55 12.75 -14.72
#